data_AF-A0A496B9B0-F1
#
_entry.id   AF-A0A496B9B0-F1
#
_cell.length_a   1.000
_cell.length_b   1.000
_cell.length_c   1.000
_cell.angle_alpha   90.00
_cell.angle_beta   90.00
_cell.angle_gamma   90.00
#
_symmetry.space_group_name_H-M   'P 1'
#
loop_
_entity.id
_entity.type
_entity.pdbx_description
1 polymer ?
#
loop_
_entity_poly.entity_id
_entity_poly.type
_entity_poly.pdbx_seq_one_letter_code
_entity_poly.pdbx_strand_id
1 'polypeptide(L)'
;MFYPASVNLQDRKCLVVGGGTVAERKVVAMLISGGDVTVISPDATELLTFLARIGTIRWHKRQLKAGDTNGYFLVCAATDFTDINSAVFAEAHDKNKIRLVNVVDVIPQCTFAAASVVTDGELMLSISTSGKSPATSRRIREYFETLLNADSLYTLGYVAEKPIPIENRQLPYPIYLLLENRKCVVLCEQRTEEIERRISLLHRCGASVVCMPPDEVKPHHLEDAFLVIADETSMVNTPCESGDRFIWEYLAEPSAGTHFTPHLVTDDNLIISVAARSSAGTEKAEQLRKKLANQFENNRYGAFIEFLGARRSEILQSFPTPKKRADFFETLIDSLEIDSSQSQTCCLRLTNPGCSAECLFNWVRRGDLERANAFTSKLLDKAHEGC
;
A
#
# COMPACT_ATOMS: atom_id res chain seq x y z
N MET A 1 1.77 -3.24 11.89
CA MET A 1 0.68 -3.12 10.91
C MET A 1 0.79 -1.76 10.24
N PHE A 2 0.46 -1.65 8.95
CA PHE A 2 0.41 -0.34 8.28
C PHE A 2 -1.02 0.19 8.20
N TYR A 3 -1.20 1.51 8.19
CA TYR A 3 -2.52 2.13 8.14
C TYR A 3 -2.97 2.35 6.69
N PRO A 4 -4.04 1.70 6.21
CA PRO A 4 -4.51 1.86 4.83
C PRO A 4 -5.13 3.24 4.61
N ALA A 5 -4.70 3.94 3.57
CA ALA A 5 -5.20 5.27 3.24
C ALA A 5 -5.38 5.42 1.72
N SER A 6 -6.45 6.09 1.33
CA SER A 6 -6.74 6.51 -0.04
C SER A 6 -6.51 8.01 -0.15
N VAL A 7 -5.38 8.42 -0.73
CA VAL A 7 -4.98 9.83 -0.82
C VAL A 7 -5.61 10.47 -2.06
N ASN A 8 -6.15 11.67 -1.88
CA ASN A 8 -6.60 12.50 -2.98
C ASN A 8 -5.42 13.25 -3.60
N LEU A 9 -5.01 12.86 -4.81
CA LEU A 9 -3.93 13.52 -5.55
C LEU A 9 -4.43 14.54 -6.57
N GLN A 10 -5.74 14.76 -6.68
CA GLN A 10 -6.31 15.67 -7.67
C GLN A 10 -5.68 17.07 -7.56
N ASP A 11 -4.97 17.47 -8.62
CA ASP A 11 -4.26 18.75 -8.75
C ASP A 11 -3.16 18.97 -7.67
N ARG A 12 -2.71 17.90 -7.00
CA ARG A 12 -1.65 17.95 -6.00
C ARG A 12 -0.28 17.75 -6.64
N LYS A 13 0.68 18.62 -6.29
CA LYS A 13 2.08 18.53 -6.75
C LYS A 13 2.75 17.27 -6.22
N CYS A 14 3.20 16.40 -7.12
CA CYS A 14 3.90 15.16 -6.80
C CYS A 14 5.31 15.16 -7.42
N LEU A 15 6.34 14.84 -6.64
CA LEU A 15 7.72 14.74 -7.10
C LEU A 15 8.17 13.28 -7.14
N VAL A 16 8.80 12.87 -8.23
CA VAL A 16 9.52 11.61 -8.35
C VAL A 16 10.98 11.90 -8.73
N VAL A 17 11.91 11.50 -7.88
CA VAL A 17 13.36 11.59 -8.13
C VAL A 17 13.86 10.24 -8.64
N GLY A 18 14.39 10.23 -9.86
CA GLY A 18 14.71 9.03 -10.62
C GLY A 18 13.83 8.87 -11.87
N GLY A 19 14.34 8.17 -12.88
CA GLY A 19 13.68 8.00 -14.17
C GLY A 19 13.69 6.56 -14.69
N GLY A 20 14.00 5.58 -13.83
CA GLY A 20 13.94 4.16 -14.17
C GLY A 20 12.52 3.59 -14.11
N THR A 21 12.40 2.27 -14.27
CA THR A 21 11.11 1.56 -14.30
C THR A 21 10.32 1.68 -12.99
N VAL A 22 11.00 1.78 -11.84
CA VAL A 22 10.34 1.99 -10.55
C VAL A 22 9.72 3.40 -10.45
N ALA A 23 10.45 4.41 -10.93
CA ALA A 23 9.95 5.78 -11.02
C ALA A 23 8.76 5.87 -11.98
N GLU A 24 8.85 5.23 -13.15
CA GLU A 24 7.78 5.15 -14.15
C GLU A 24 6.46 4.64 -13.55
N ARG A 25 6.50 3.51 -12.82
CA ARG A 25 5.30 2.94 -12.17
C ARG A 25 4.64 3.91 -11.18
N LYS A 26 5.46 4.67 -10.44
CA LYS A 26 4.97 5.70 -9.50
C LYS A 26 4.32 6.86 -10.23
N VAL A 27 4.95 7.34 -11.29
CA VAL A 27 4.40 8.41 -12.14
C VAL A 27 3.06 8.00 -12.72
N VAL A 28 2.95 6.80 -13.30
CA VAL A 28 1.69 6.28 -13.85
C VAL A 28 0.59 6.24 -12.79
N ALA A 29 0.88 5.68 -11.61
CA ALA A 29 -0.10 5.60 -10.52
C ALA A 29 -0.55 7.00 -10.03
N MET A 30 0.37 7.97 -9.93
CA MET A 30 0.03 9.34 -9.54
C MET A 30 -0.83 10.05 -10.60
N LEU A 31 -0.51 9.88 -11.89
CA LEU A 31 -1.28 10.47 -13.00
C LEU A 31 -2.71 9.93 -13.08
N ILE A 32 -2.89 8.63 -12.89
CA ILE A 32 -4.22 7.99 -12.83
C ILE A 32 -5.07 8.57 -11.70
N SER A 33 -4.42 8.98 -10.61
CA SER A 33 -5.04 9.62 -9.45
C SER A 33 -5.11 11.14 -9.53
N GLY A 34 -4.77 11.75 -10.67
CA GLY A 34 -4.89 13.20 -10.90
C GLY A 34 -3.74 14.05 -10.35
N GLY A 35 -2.62 13.44 -9.98
CA GLY A 35 -1.43 14.14 -9.51
C GLY A 35 -0.76 15.01 -10.57
N ASP A 36 -0.30 16.19 -10.17
CA ASP A 36 0.53 17.07 -10.97
C ASP A 36 2.00 16.68 -10.83
N VAL A 37 2.46 15.78 -11.71
CA VAL A 37 3.72 15.05 -11.54
C VAL A 37 4.92 15.78 -12.15
N THR A 38 5.97 15.91 -11.34
CA THR A 38 7.30 16.36 -11.76
C THR A 38 8.32 15.24 -11.54
N VAL A 39 9.17 15.00 -12.54
CA VAL A 39 10.25 14.02 -12.53
C VAL A 39 11.59 14.75 -12.58
N ILE A 40 12.51 14.41 -11.67
CA ILE A 40 13.90 14.89 -11.69
C ILE A 40 14.83 13.70 -11.88
N SER A 41 15.47 13.64 -13.04
CA SER A 41 16.43 12.58 -13.37
C SER A 41 17.27 12.94 -14.59
N PRO A 42 18.57 12.60 -14.66
CA PRO A 42 19.39 12.78 -15.87
C PRO A 42 18.86 11.99 -17.07
N ASP A 43 18.35 10.79 -16.81
CA ASP A 43 17.80 9.87 -17.81
C ASP A 43 16.40 9.44 -17.40
N ALA A 44 15.57 9.06 -18.38
CA ALA A 44 14.21 8.61 -18.16
C ALA A 44 13.85 7.50 -19.14
N THR A 45 12.90 6.64 -18.75
CA THR A 45 12.34 5.62 -19.64
C THR A 45 11.64 6.22 -20.86
N GLU A 46 11.31 5.37 -21.83
CA GLU A 46 10.61 5.77 -23.04
C GLU A 46 9.23 6.39 -22.72
N LEU A 47 8.43 5.76 -21.85
CA LEU A 47 7.14 6.30 -21.44
C LEU A 47 7.27 7.65 -20.73
N LEU A 48 8.22 7.81 -19.80
CA LEU A 48 8.41 9.10 -19.12
C LEU A 48 8.82 10.21 -20.10
N THR A 49 9.70 9.88 -21.06
CA THR A 49 10.09 10.81 -22.13
C THR A 49 8.89 11.18 -23.00
N PHE A 50 8.06 10.19 -23.35
CA PHE A 50 6.83 10.39 -24.12
C PHE A 50 5.84 11.30 -23.38
N LEU A 51 5.54 11.00 -22.10
CA LEU A 51 4.62 11.77 -21.26
C LEU A 51 5.09 13.22 -21.07
N ALA A 52 6.40 13.44 -20.93
CA ALA A 52 6.96 14.78 -20.87
C ALA A 52 6.78 15.53 -22.20
N ARG A 53 7.00 14.85 -23.34
CA ARG A 53 6.84 15.44 -24.68
C ARG A 53 5.41 15.87 -24.98
N ILE A 54 4.42 15.09 -24.53
CA ILE A 54 3.00 15.44 -24.70
C ILE A 54 2.47 16.38 -23.60
N GLY A 55 3.32 16.81 -22.66
CA GLY A 55 2.98 17.77 -21.62
C GLY A 55 2.23 17.20 -20.41
N THR A 56 2.11 15.88 -20.29
CA THR A 56 1.42 15.23 -19.16
C THR A 56 2.24 15.29 -17.86
N ILE A 57 3.57 15.34 -17.94
CA ILE A 57 4.46 15.51 -16.79
C ILE A 57 5.49 16.60 -17.04
N ARG A 58 6.03 17.18 -15.98
CA ARG A 58 7.24 18.01 -16.06
C ARG A 58 8.47 17.15 -15.83
N TRP A 59 9.38 17.08 -16.80
CA TRP A 59 10.65 16.38 -16.63
C TRP A 59 11.82 17.37 -16.59
N HIS A 60 12.53 17.40 -15.46
CA HIS A 60 13.80 18.08 -15.33
C HIS A 60 14.94 17.10 -15.59
N LYS A 61 15.49 17.18 -16.81
CA LYS A 61 16.62 16.36 -17.26
C LYS A 61 17.95 16.79 -16.61
N ARG A 62 18.09 16.50 -15.32
CA ARG A 62 19.26 16.85 -14.48
C ARG A 62 19.27 16.04 -13.18
N GLN A 63 20.38 16.12 -12.46
CA GLN A 63 20.47 15.63 -11.08
C GLN A 63 19.65 16.51 -10.12
N LEU A 64 19.31 15.91 -8.96
CA LEU A 64 18.70 16.59 -7.82
C LEU A 64 19.59 17.72 -7.31
N LYS A 65 18.97 18.82 -6.89
CA LYS A 65 19.61 19.96 -6.25
C LYS A 65 18.90 20.27 -4.94
N ALA A 66 19.63 20.90 -4.01
CA ALA A 66 19.05 21.36 -2.76
C ALA A 66 17.87 22.32 -3.02
N GLY A 67 16.75 22.06 -2.35
CA GLY A 67 15.52 22.85 -2.45
C GLY A 67 14.51 22.32 -3.48
N ASP A 68 14.86 21.31 -4.28
CA ASP A 68 13.98 20.72 -5.28
C ASP A 68 12.72 20.07 -4.67
N THR A 69 12.75 19.71 -3.39
CA THR A 69 11.58 19.07 -2.73
C THR A 69 10.57 20.07 -2.19
N ASN A 70 10.83 21.39 -2.30
CA ASN A 70 9.98 22.40 -1.70
C ASN A 70 8.59 22.49 -2.36
N GLY A 71 7.54 22.56 -1.53
CA GLY A 71 6.16 22.80 -1.97
C GLY A 71 5.47 21.63 -2.66
N TYR A 72 6.04 20.42 -2.57
CA TYR A 72 5.38 19.20 -3.02
C TYR A 72 4.51 18.60 -1.92
N PHE A 73 3.38 18.04 -2.31
CA PHE A 73 2.48 17.32 -1.41
C PHE A 73 2.96 15.90 -1.15
N LEU A 74 3.54 15.26 -2.17
CA LEU A 74 4.06 13.91 -2.12
C LEU A 74 5.42 13.84 -2.82
N VAL A 75 6.40 13.19 -2.20
CA VAL A 75 7.74 12.97 -2.76
C VAL A 75 8.09 11.48 -2.78
N CYS A 76 8.61 10.99 -3.89
CA CYS A 76 9.18 9.65 -4.01
C CYS A 76 10.64 9.70 -4.47
N ALA A 77 11.53 8.99 -3.78
CA ALA A 77 12.90 8.75 -4.23
C ALA A 77 13.02 7.31 -4.75
N ALA A 78 13.34 7.17 -6.03
CA ALA A 78 13.38 5.90 -6.75
C ALA A 78 14.61 5.83 -7.66
N THR A 79 15.77 6.21 -7.11
CA THR A 79 17.07 6.09 -7.79
C THR A 79 17.82 4.84 -7.31
N ASP A 80 18.80 4.39 -8.09
CA ASP A 80 19.70 3.31 -7.70
C ASP A 80 20.77 3.75 -6.66
N PHE A 81 20.79 5.04 -6.29
CA PHE A 81 21.79 5.63 -5.42
C PHE A 81 21.20 5.93 -4.03
N THR A 82 21.62 5.15 -3.04
CA THR A 82 21.15 5.29 -1.65
C THR A 82 21.38 6.69 -1.09
N ASP A 83 22.54 7.31 -1.36
CA ASP A 83 22.87 8.65 -0.86
C ASP A 83 21.92 9.72 -1.39
N ILE A 84 21.53 9.64 -2.67
CA ILE A 84 20.55 10.56 -3.27
C ILE A 84 19.18 10.32 -2.62
N ASN A 85 18.79 9.07 -2.48
CA ASN A 85 17.51 8.70 -1.87
C ASN A 85 17.39 9.21 -0.42
N SER A 86 18.45 9.06 0.38
CA SER A 86 18.51 9.59 1.75
C SER A 86 18.49 11.11 1.80
N ALA A 87 19.18 11.79 0.86
CA ALA A 87 19.15 13.25 0.77
C ALA A 87 17.75 13.78 0.43
N VAL A 88 17.02 13.09 -0.47
CA VAL A 88 15.60 13.42 -0.77
C VAL A 88 14.75 13.33 0.50
N PHE A 89 14.91 12.27 1.28
CA PHE A 89 14.14 12.11 2.52
C PHE A 89 14.42 13.22 3.54
N ALA A 90 15.70 13.49 3.81
CA ALA A 90 16.10 14.53 4.75
C ALA A 90 15.60 15.92 4.32
N GLU A 91 15.63 16.22 3.02
CA GLU A 91 15.11 17.50 2.53
C GLU A 91 13.58 17.56 2.57
N ALA A 92 12.89 16.53 2.07
CA ALA A 92 11.44 16.53 1.95
C ALA A 92 10.76 16.43 3.33
N HIS A 93 11.13 15.44 4.14
CA HIS A 93 10.50 15.20 5.44
C HIS A 93 11.11 16.09 6.51
N ASP A 94 12.41 15.98 6.79
CA ASP A 94 12.98 16.62 7.99
C ASP A 94 12.99 18.15 7.89
N LYS A 95 13.38 18.68 6.71
CA LYS A 95 13.45 20.13 6.46
C LYS A 95 12.11 20.72 6.02
N ASN A 96 11.47 20.16 4.98
CA ASN A 96 10.26 20.74 4.38
C ASN A 96 8.95 20.25 5.01
N LYS A 97 9.02 19.31 5.96
CA LYS A 97 7.87 18.77 6.71
C LYS A 97 6.79 18.10 5.85
N ILE A 98 7.17 17.58 4.69
CA ILE A 98 6.26 16.83 3.81
C ILE A 98 5.88 15.51 4.49
N ARG A 99 4.58 15.24 4.62
CA ARG A 99 4.07 14.05 5.33
C ARG A 99 4.06 12.80 4.46
N LEU A 100 4.04 12.93 3.13
CA LEU A 100 4.03 11.82 2.20
C LEU A 100 5.38 11.71 1.49
N VAL A 101 6.30 10.93 2.06
CA VAL A 101 7.61 10.64 1.49
C VAL A 101 7.81 9.13 1.41
N ASN A 102 8.18 8.64 0.23
CA ASN A 102 8.52 7.23 0.03
C ASN A 102 9.90 7.09 -0.63
N VAL A 103 10.82 6.45 0.07
CA VAL A 103 12.11 6.02 -0.47
C VAL A 103 12.04 4.54 -0.79
N VAL A 104 12.23 4.21 -2.07
CA VAL A 104 12.17 2.82 -2.53
C VAL A 104 13.20 1.97 -1.78
N ASP A 105 12.75 0.82 -1.30
CA ASP A 105 13.54 -0.19 -0.56
C ASP A 105 14.19 0.26 0.75
N VAL A 106 13.87 1.45 1.28
CA VAL A 106 14.38 1.95 2.57
C VAL A 106 13.23 2.34 3.50
N ILE A 107 12.63 1.34 4.17
CA ILE A 107 11.48 1.50 5.07
C ILE A 107 11.70 2.57 6.16
N PRO A 108 12.86 2.64 6.86
CA PRO A 108 13.09 3.68 7.88
C PRO A 108 13.03 5.11 7.33
N GLN A 109 13.23 5.27 6.01
CA GLN A 109 13.16 6.54 5.29
C GLN A 109 11.85 6.64 4.49
N CYS A 110 10.76 6.07 5.03
CA CYS A 110 9.42 6.19 4.46
C CYS A 110 8.44 6.71 5.51
N THR A 111 7.45 7.46 5.07
CA THR A 111 6.25 7.78 5.84
C THR A 111 5.03 7.01 5.34
N PHE A 112 5.11 6.44 4.14
CA PHE A 112 4.13 5.52 3.58
C PHE A 112 4.82 4.45 2.73
N ALA A 113 4.17 3.29 2.60
CA ALA A 113 4.49 2.27 1.62
C ALA A 113 3.50 2.31 0.46
N ALA A 114 3.98 2.04 -0.75
CA ALA A 114 3.12 1.85 -1.91
C ALA A 114 2.25 0.60 -1.73
N ALA A 115 1.00 0.69 -2.16
CA ALA A 115 0.08 -0.44 -2.08
C ALA A 115 0.19 -1.36 -3.31
N SER A 116 -0.09 -2.65 -3.11
CA SER A 116 -0.34 -3.58 -4.23
C SER A 116 -1.79 -3.42 -4.67
N VAL A 117 -2.04 -2.96 -5.90
CA VAL A 117 -3.37 -2.50 -6.33
C VAL A 117 -3.96 -3.35 -7.44
N VAL A 118 -5.27 -3.53 -7.42
CA VAL A 118 -6.10 -4.05 -8.51
C VAL A 118 -7.25 -3.09 -8.76
N THR A 119 -7.56 -2.78 -10.02
CA THR A 119 -8.70 -1.93 -10.35
C THR A 119 -9.35 -2.31 -11.66
N ASP A 120 -10.68 -2.36 -11.68
CA ASP A 120 -11.49 -2.47 -12.89
C ASP A 120 -11.88 -1.09 -13.48
N GLY A 121 -11.35 -0.01 -12.90
CA GLY A 121 -11.67 1.38 -13.24
C GLY A 121 -12.82 1.99 -12.44
N GLU A 122 -13.62 1.19 -11.73
CA GLU A 122 -14.69 1.65 -10.84
C GLU A 122 -14.36 1.35 -9.38
N LEU A 123 -13.87 0.15 -9.12
CA LEU A 123 -13.38 -0.31 -7.82
C LEU A 123 -11.85 -0.34 -7.82
N MET A 124 -11.29 -0.08 -6.65
CA MET A 124 -9.87 -0.19 -6.39
C MET A 124 -9.66 -1.01 -5.13
N LEU A 125 -8.94 -2.11 -5.27
CA LEU A 125 -8.53 -2.96 -4.17
C LEU A 125 -7.06 -2.72 -3.89
N SER A 126 -6.68 -2.68 -2.62
CA SER A 126 -5.28 -2.68 -2.25
C SER A 126 -4.97 -3.76 -1.22
N ILE A 127 -3.83 -4.43 -1.39
CA ILE A 127 -3.42 -5.59 -0.60
C ILE A 127 -2.10 -5.29 0.11
N SER A 128 -2.05 -5.58 1.41
CA SER A 128 -0.83 -5.54 2.21
C SER A 128 -0.74 -6.73 3.12
N THR A 129 0.47 -7.26 3.22
CA THR A 129 0.88 -8.27 4.20
C THR A 129 1.81 -7.66 5.26
N SER A 130 1.78 -6.34 5.42
CA SER A 130 2.70 -5.55 6.27
C SER A 130 4.18 -5.88 6.04
N GLY A 131 4.54 -6.17 4.78
CA GLY A 131 5.91 -6.55 4.37
C GLY A 131 6.33 -7.99 4.69
N LYS A 132 5.48 -8.78 5.36
CA LYS A 132 5.84 -10.14 5.82
C LYS A 132 5.90 -11.15 4.68
N SER A 133 4.97 -11.08 3.72
CA SER A 133 4.93 -12.00 2.58
C SER A 133 4.55 -11.30 1.27
N PRO A 134 5.54 -10.82 0.49
CA PRO A 134 5.30 -10.27 -0.84
C PRO A 134 4.69 -11.29 -1.82
N ALA A 135 5.07 -12.57 -1.72
CA ALA A 135 4.53 -13.65 -2.55
C ALA A 135 3.02 -13.85 -2.32
N THR A 136 2.58 -13.92 -1.06
CA THR A 136 1.15 -14.01 -0.74
C THR A 136 0.38 -12.75 -1.20
N SER A 137 0.98 -11.56 -1.03
CA SER A 137 0.39 -10.32 -1.55
C SER A 137 0.19 -10.35 -3.06
N ARG A 138 1.20 -10.84 -3.80
CA ARG A 138 1.15 -11.01 -5.26
C ARG A 138 0.05 -11.98 -5.67
N ARG A 139 -0.07 -13.11 -5.00
CA ARG A 139 -1.07 -14.14 -5.31
C ARG A 139 -2.49 -13.69 -5.06
N ILE A 140 -2.73 -12.96 -3.95
CA ILE A 140 -4.03 -12.33 -3.67
C ILE A 140 -4.36 -11.28 -4.74
N ARG A 141 -3.37 -10.47 -5.15
CA ARG A 141 -3.53 -9.50 -6.25
C ARG A 141 -3.93 -10.21 -7.55
N GLU A 142 -3.21 -11.24 -7.98
CA GLU A 142 -3.50 -11.98 -9.23
C GLU A 142 -4.88 -12.65 -9.22
N TYR A 143 -5.32 -13.15 -8.05
CA TYR A 143 -6.68 -13.62 -7.87
C TYR A 143 -7.71 -12.51 -8.09
N PHE A 144 -7.49 -11.32 -7.53
CA PHE A 144 -8.40 -10.20 -7.74
C PHE A 144 -8.36 -9.65 -9.17
N GLU A 145 -7.20 -9.64 -9.83
CA GLU A 145 -7.08 -9.30 -11.26
C GLU A 145 -7.98 -10.22 -12.09
N THR A 146 -7.97 -11.52 -11.81
CA THR A 146 -8.85 -12.50 -12.46
C THR A 146 -10.32 -12.29 -12.09
N LEU A 147 -10.62 -12.11 -10.79
CA LEU A 147 -11.99 -12.00 -10.29
C LEU A 147 -12.71 -10.76 -10.85
N LEU A 148 -11.99 -9.65 -11.00
CA LEU A 148 -12.53 -8.38 -11.46
C LEU A 148 -12.38 -8.18 -12.96
N ASN A 149 -11.72 -9.11 -13.67
CA ASN A 149 -11.30 -8.93 -15.06
C ASN A 149 -10.55 -7.59 -15.24
N ALA A 150 -9.63 -7.33 -14.32
CA ALA A 150 -8.94 -6.06 -14.17
C ALA A 150 -7.55 -6.13 -14.83
N ASP A 151 -7.20 -5.08 -15.57
CA ASP A 151 -5.84 -4.89 -16.06
C ASP A 151 -4.92 -4.50 -14.90
N SER A 152 -3.65 -4.92 -14.99
CA SER A 152 -2.66 -4.52 -14.01
C SER A 152 -2.32 -3.04 -14.17
N LEU A 153 -2.31 -2.26 -13.08
CA LEU A 153 -1.81 -0.88 -13.13
C LEU A 153 -0.38 -0.81 -13.71
N TYR A 154 0.40 -1.88 -13.55
CA TYR A 154 1.77 -1.98 -14.04
C TYR A 154 1.90 -2.11 -15.56
N THR A 155 0.82 -2.45 -16.26
CA THR A 155 0.80 -2.54 -17.73
C THR A 155 0.19 -1.29 -18.38
N LEU A 156 -0.27 -0.33 -17.58
CA LEU A 156 -0.81 0.92 -18.09
C LEU A 156 0.32 1.81 -18.64
N GLY A 157 0.07 2.41 -19.80
CA GLY A 157 1.03 3.29 -20.48
C GLY A 157 1.71 2.68 -21.69
N TYR A 158 1.53 1.38 -21.95
CA TYR A 158 2.04 0.74 -23.17
C TYR A 158 0.95 -0.07 -23.88
N VAL A 159 0.87 0.05 -25.21
CA VAL A 159 0.07 -0.83 -26.07
C VAL A 159 0.95 -1.28 -27.23
N ALA A 160 1.08 -2.60 -27.41
CA ALA A 160 2.00 -3.17 -28.41
C ALA A 160 3.41 -2.57 -28.32
N GLU A 161 3.95 -2.51 -27.09
CA GLU A 161 5.27 -1.95 -26.74
C GLU A 161 5.44 -0.45 -27.01
N LYS A 162 4.39 0.27 -27.39
CA LYS A 162 4.45 1.72 -27.64
C LYS A 162 3.82 2.51 -26.48
N PRO A 163 4.47 3.60 -26.03
CA PRO A 163 3.90 4.51 -25.05
C PRO A 163 2.55 5.07 -25.51
N ILE A 164 1.57 5.10 -24.62
CA ILE A 164 0.27 5.75 -24.80
C ILE A 164 0.04 6.82 -23.71
N PRO A 165 -0.84 7.81 -23.96
CA PRO A 165 -1.23 8.77 -22.93
C PRO A 165 -1.81 8.08 -21.70
N ILE A 166 -1.56 8.65 -20.53
CA ILE A 166 -2.19 8.25 -19.26
C ILE A 166 -3.29 9.25 -18.95
N GLU A 167 -4.52 8.77 -18.84
CA GLU A 167 -5.67 9.58 -18.45
C GLU A 167 -5.87 9.56 -16.94
N ASN A 168 -6.24 10.71 -16.38
CA ASN A 168 -6.72 10.81 -15.01
C ASN A 168 -8.05 10.06 -14.90
N ARG A 169 -8.08 9.00 -14.09
CA ARG A 169 -9.28 8.18 -13.87
C ARG A 169 -10.04 8.59 -12.61
N GLN A 170 -9.63 9.65 -11.92
CA GLN A 170 -10.19 10.12 -10.65
C GLN A 170 -10.20 9.03 -9.57
N LEU A 171 -9.25 8.10 -9.66
CA LEU A 171 -9.11 7.04 -8.67
C LEU A 171 -8.28 7.57 -7.48
N PRO A 172 -8.60 7.21 -6.23
CA PRO A 172 -7.73 7.56 -5.11
C PRO A 172 -6.34 6.95 -5.30
N TYR A 173 -5.32 7.54 -4.68
CA TYR A 173 -3.96 7.00 -4.63
C TYR A 173 -3.80 6.13 -3.37
N PRO A 174 -3.84 4.79 -3.47
CA PRO A 174 -3.83 3.92 -2.32
C PRO A 174 -2.42 3.77 -1.77
N ILE A 175 -2.28 4.01 -0.47
CA ILE A 175 -1.02 3.88 0.26
C ILE A 175 -1.26 3.22 1.61
N TYR A 176 -0.15 2.85 2.24
CA TYR A 176 -0.12 2.37 3.61
C TYR A 176 0.75 3.30 4.45
N LEU A 177 0.14 4.13 5.30
CA LEU A 177 0.87 5.04 6.18
C LEU A 177 1.64 4.24 7.25
N LEU A 178 2.88 4.66 7.48
CA LEU A 178 3.77 4.09 8.48
C LEU A 178 3.67 4.94 9.76
N LEU A 179 2.72 4.61 10.63
CA LEU A 179 2.34 5.45 11.76
C LEU A 179 3.08 5.16 13.07
N GLU A 180 4.00 4.21 13.09
CA GLU A 180 4.74 3.85 14.30
C GLU A 180 5.43 5.07 14.92
N ASN A 181 5.12 5.34 16.20
CA ASN A 181 5.57 6.49 16.98
C ASN A 181 5.19 7.87 16.41
N ARG A 182 4.27 7.95 15.45
CA ARG A 182 3.80 9.22 14.90
C ARG A 182 2.58 9.73 15.66
N LYS A 183 2.53 11.04 15.89
CA LYS A 183 1.39 11.71 16.51
C LYS A 183 0.22 11.75 15.53
N CYS A 184 -0.91 11.19 15.95
CA CYS A 184 -2.20 11.29 15.26
C CYS A 184 -3.18 12.01 16.17
N VAL A 185 -3.91 12.99 15.64
CA VAL A 185 -4.87 13.78 16.39
C VAL A 185 -6.28 13.40 15.94
N VAL A 186 -7.17 13.13 16.89
CA VAL A 186 -8.58 12.84 16.63
C VAL A 186 -9.41 13.95 17.29
N LEU A 187 -10.10 14.71 16.45
CA LEU A 187 -10.97 15.81 16.84
C LEU A 187 -12.40 15.32 16.88
N CYS A 188 -12.97 15.22 18.08
CA CYS A 188 -14.33 14.73 18.25
C CYS A 188 -14.98 15.26 19.53
N GLU A 189 -16.25 15.65 19.43
CA GLU A 189 -17.10 15.97 20.58
C GLU A 189 -17.50 14.70 21.34
N GLN A 190 -17.83 13.65 20.58
CA GLN A 190 -18.28 12.36 21.11
C GLN A 190 -17.54 11.22 20.42
N ARG A 191 -17.19 10.20 21.20
CA ARG A 191 -16.57 8.96 20.70
C ARG A 191 -17.64 8.04 20.12
N THR A 192 -18.04 8.31 18.89
CA THR A 192 -18.92 7.42 18.11
C THR A 192 -18.23 6.07 17.87
N GLU A 193 -19.01 5.05 17.49
CA GLU A 193 -18.46 3.73 17.15
C GLU A 193 -17.41 3.83 16.02
N GLU A 194 -17.64 4.72 15.06
CA GLU A 194 -16.73 4.91 13.94
C GLU A 194 -15.41 5.56 14.37
N ILE A 195 -15.47 6.56 15.24
CA ILE A 195 -14.28 7.18 15.85
C ILE A 195 -13.48 6.16 16.65
N GLU A 196 -14.14 5.35 17.48
CA GLU A 196 -13.49 4.30 18.25
C GLU A 196 -12.81 3.25 17.35
N ARG A 197 -13.45 2.89 16.22
CA ARG A 197 -12.82 2.03 15.20
C ARG A 197 -11.55 2.67 14.62
N ARG A 198 -11.55 3.97 14.33
CA ARG A 198 -10.35 4.69 13.84
C ARG A 198 -9.25 4.73 14.90
N ILE A 199 -9.58 5.08 16.13
CA ILE A 199 -8.64 5.11 17.25
C ILE A 199 -8.00 3.73 17.45
N SER A 200 -8.81 2.67 17.44
CA SER A 200 -8.33 1.29 17.53
C SER A 200 -7.37 0.92 16.39
N LEU A 201 -7.71 1.27 15.15
CA LEU A 201 -6.83 1.04 14.00
C LEU A 201 -5.52 1.83 14.09
N LEU A 202 -5.55 3.09 14.53
CA LEU A 202 -4.37 3.92 14.76
C LEU A 202 -3.44 3.28 15.79
N HIS A 203 -3.98 2.83 16.93
CA HIS A 203 -3.20 2.14 17.96
C HIS A 203 -2.59 0.82 17.44
N ARG A 204 -3.33 0.01 16.67
CA ARG A 204 -2.80 -1.20 16.04
C ARG A 204 -1.66 -0.91 15.05
N CYS A 205 -1.62 0.29 14.49
CA CYS A 205 -0.55 0.75 13.60
C CYS A 205 0.62 1.42 14.35
N GLY A 206 0.59 1.46 15.68
CA GLY A 206 1.65 2.01 16.52
C GLY A 206 1.64 3.53 16.64
N ALA A 207 0.52 4.19 16.29
CA ALA A 207 0.39 5.64 16.40
C ALA A 207 0.28 6.09 17.86
N SER A 208 0.83 7.27 18.15
CA SER A 208 0.54 8.03 19.37
C SER A 208 -0.72 8.86 19.14
N VAL A 209 -1.85 8.42 19.71
CA VAL A 209 -3.15 9.04 19.47
C VAL A 209 -3.48 10.06 20.56
N VAL A 210 -3.82 11.28 20.15
CA VAL A 210 -4.31 12.34 21.03
C VAL A 210 -5.74 12.66 20.60
N CYS A 211 -6.69 12.50 21.53
CA CYS A 211 -8.09 12.86 21.29
C CYS A 211 -8.39 14.18 22.01
N MET A 212 -9.11 15.09 21.35
CA MET A 212 -9.58 16.32 21.99
C MET A 212 -10.86 16.86 21.33
N PRO A 213 -11.67 17.61 22.08
CA PRO A 213 -12.78 18.38 21.51
C PRO A 213 -12.28 19.42 20.48
N PRO A 214 -13.01 19.64 19.37
CA PRO A 214 -12.62 20.62 18.35
C PRO A 214 -12.46 22.06 18.86
N ASP A 215 -13.25 22.47 19.85
CA ASP A 215 -13.23 23.80 20.47
C ASP A 215 -11.98 24.04 21.35
N GLU A 216 -11.34 22.97 21.82
CA GLU A 216 -10.09 23.03 22.60
C GLU A 216 -8.82 23.03 21.73
N VAL A 217 -8.96 22.86 20.40
CA VAL A 217 -7.82 22.76 19.48
C VAL A 217 -7.09 24.09 19.37
N LYS A 218 -5.77 24.03 19.55
CA LYS A 218 -4.85 25.16 19.38
C LYS A 218 -3.79 24.78 18.34
N PRO A 219 -3.17 25.74 17.63
CA PRO A 219 -2.17 25.45 16.59
C PRO A 219 -1.04 24.50 17.04
N HIS A 220 -0.50 24.69 18.25
CA HIS A 220 0.56 23.83 18.81
C HIS A 220 0.12 22.38 19.09
N HIS A 221 -1.20 22.11 19.21
CA HIS A 221 -1.69 20.74 19.26
C HIS A 221 -1.48 20.02 17.92
N LEU A 222 -1.41 20.76 16.80
CA LEU A 222 -1.30 20.22 15.44
C LEU A 222 0.12 20.29 14.85
N GLU A 223 1.04 21.11 15.38
CA GLU A 223 2.38 21.37 14.80
C GLU A 223 3.14 20.12 14.31
N ASP A 224 3.11 19.03 15.09
CA ASP A 224 3.76 17.76 14.74
C ASP A 224 2.79 16.61 14.42
N ALA A 225 1.50 16.92 14.23
CA ALA A 225 0.54 15.93 13.80
C ALA A 225 0.93 15.39 12.41
N PHE A 226 0.95 14.08 12.29
CA PHE A 226 1.11 13.40 11.01
C PHE A 226 -0.23 13.26 10.29
N LEU A 227 -1.24 12.82 11.04
CA LEU A 227 -2.59 12.54 10.59
C LEU A 227 -3.57 13.19 11.57
N VAL A 228 -4.59 13.87 11.03
CA VAL A 228 -5.70 14.43 11.78
C VAL A 228 -7.00 13.85 11.26
N ILE A 229 -7.82 13.31 12.17
CA ILE A 229 -9.15 12.79 11.88
C ILE A 229 -10.17 13.69 12.57
N ALA A 230 -11.18 14.13 11.85
CA ALA A 230 -12.32 14.89 12.38
C ALA A 230 -13.63 14.31 11.82
N ASP A 231 -14.74 14.58 12.49
CA ASP A 231 -16.05 14.11 12.01
C ASP A 231 -16.51 14.94 10.81
N GLU A 232 -16.53 16.27 10.98
CA GLU A 232 -16.97 17.23 9.97
C GLU A 232 -15.91 18.29 9.65
N THR A 233 -16.03 18.91 8.48
CA THR A 233 -15.16 20.00 8.03
C THR A 233 -15.30 21.28 8.87
N SER A 234 -16.53 21.54 9.36
CA SER A 234 -16.92 22.68 10.18
C SER A 234 -16.18 22.76 11.52
N MET A 235 -15.65 21.64 12.00
CA MET A 235 -14.97 21.51 13.29
C MET A 235 -13.55 22.09 13.28
N VAL A 236 -12.96 22.33 12.10
CA VAL A 236 -11.58 22.79 11.96
C VAL A 236 -11.58 24.27 11.59
N ASN A 237 -11.90 25.14 12.54
CA ASN A 237 -11.80 26.61 12.37
C ASN A 237 -10.40 27.16 12.65
N THR A 238 -9.40 26.29 12.88
CA THR A 238 -8.05 26.75 13.22
C THR A 238 -7.37 27.28 11.96
N PRO A 239 -6.97 28.58 11.90
CA PRO A 239 -6.16 29.11 10.81
C PRO A 239 -4.75 28.55 10.96
N CYS A 240 -4.53 27.29 10.60
CA CYS A 240 -3.19 26.79 10.44
C CYS A 240 -2.69 27.32 9.10
N GLU A 241 -1.68 28.18 9.13
CA GLU A 241 -1.11 28.91 7.97
C GLU A 241 -0.61 27.99 6.83
N SER A 242 -0.73 26.67 6.98
CA SER A 242 -0.27 25.66 6.05
C SER A 242 -1.17 24.42 6.05
N GLY A 243 -2.45 24.56 5.72
CA GLY A 243 -3.42 23.45 5.65
C GLY A 243 -2.93 22.22 4.85
N ASP A 244 -2.04 22.44 3.86
CA ASP A 244 -1.43 21.39 3.04
C ASP A 244 -0.30 20.59 3.72
N ARG A 245 0.10 20.94 4.97
CA ARG A 245 1.14 20.20 5.71
C ARG A 245 0.63 18.98 6.47
N PHE A 246 -0.68 18.77 6.56
CA PHE A 246 -1.25 17.65 7.30
C PHE A 246 -2.02 16.71 6.40
N ILE A 247 -2.15 15.47 6.86
CA ILE A 247 -3.04 14.50 6.26
C ILE A 247 -4.37 14.56 7.02
N TRP A 248 -5.43 15.04 6.38
CA TRP A 248 -6.78 15.21 6.95
C TRP A 248 -7.73 14.12 6.49
N GLU A 249 -8.46 13.52 7.42
CA GLU A 249 -9.65 12.69 7.17
C GLU A 249 -10.86 13.37 7.82
N TYR A 250 -11.93 13.52 7.04
CA TYR A 250 -13.25 13.90 7.54
C TYR A 250 -14.19 12.72 7.36
N LEU A 251 -14.76 12.20 8.46
CA LEU A 251 -15.56 10.98 8.42
C LEU A 251 -16.90 11.19 7.71
N ALA A 252 -17.56 12.33 7.92
CA ALA A 252 -18.82 12.67 7.27
C ALA A 252 -18.65 13.15 5.82
N GLU A 253 -17.49 13.75 5.50
CA GLU A 253 -17.19 14.31 4.17
C GLU A 253 -15.82 13.85 3.62
N PRO A 254 -15.65 12.55 3.28
CA PRO A 254 -14.35 12.00 2.85
C PRO A 254 -13.67 12.76 1.70
N SER A 255 -14.46 13.37 0.80
CA SER A 255 -13.95 14.14 -0.34
C SER A 255 -13.32 15.49 0.05
N ALA A 256 -13.66 16.04 1.21
CA ALA A 256 -13.09 17.29 1.71
C ALA A 256 -11.71 17.09 2.36
N GLY A 257 -11.35 15.84 2.67
CA GLY A 257 -10.06 15.48 3.24
C GLY A 257 -8.95 15.39 2.20
N THR A 258 -7.70 15.33 2.67
CA THR A 258 -6.57 14.96 1.80
C THR A 258 -6.52 13.45 1.59
N HIS A 259 -7.20 12.68 2.43
CA HIS A 259 -7.36 11.24 2.31
C HIS A 259 -8.64 10.76 3.01
N PHE A 260 -8.98 9.51 2.78
CA PHE A 260 -9.96 8.77 3.56
C PHE A 260 -9.48 7.35 3.83
N THR A 261 -9.98 6.74 4.89
CA THR A 261 -9.78 5.32 5.17
C THR A 261 -10.77 4.49 4.34
N PRO A 262 -10.29 3.65 3.41
CA PRO A 262 -11.17 2.80 2.59
C PRO A 262 -11.86 1.71 3.41
N HIS A 263 -12.84 1.02 2.83
CA HIS A 263 -13.44 -0.15 3.47
C HIS A 263 -12.39 -1.25 3.67
N LEU A 264 -12.33 -1.82 4.87
CA LEU A 264 -11.27 -2.77 5.23
C LEU A 264 -11.81 -4.18 5.45
N VAL A 265 -10.96 -5.13 5.07
CA VAL A 265 -11.01 -6.55 5.42
C VAL A 265 -9.65 -6.88 6.02
N THR A 266 -9.63 -7.29 7.29
CA THR A 266 -8.37 -7.51 8.01
C THR A 266 -8.32 -8.88 8.66
N ASP A 267 -7.16 -9.54 8.57
CA ASP A 267 -6.84 -10.78 9.28
C ASP A 267 -5.37 -10.73 9.72
N ASP A 268 -5.14 -10.40 10.99
CA ASP A 268 -3.85 -10.01 11.56
C ASP A 268 -3.12 -8.93 10.73
N ASN A 269 -2.06 -9.31 10.00
CA ASN A 269 -1.24 -8.44 9.16
C ASN A 269 -1.66 -8.43 7.68
N LEU A 270 -2.68 -9.23 7.31
CA LEU A 270 -3.36 -9.09 6.03
C LEU A 270 -4.35 -7.93 6.10
N ILE A 271 -4.19 -6.99 5.18
CA ILE A 271 -5.12 -5.88 4.97
C ILE A 271 -5.51 -5.91 3.51
N ILE A 272 -6.80 -6.02 3.25
CA ILE A 272 -7.39 -5.80 1.94
C ILE A 272 -8.29 -4.57 2.09
N SER A 273 -7.98 -3.51 1.36
CA SER A 273 -8.85 -2.35 1.27
C SER A 273 -9.67 -2.38 -0.01
N VAL A 274 -10.88 -1.85 0.07
CA VAL A 274 -11.79 -1.68 -1.06
C VAL A 274 -12.23 -0.21 -1.09
N ALA A 275 -11.94 0.46 -2.18
CA ALA A 275 -12.36 1.83 -2.45
C ALA A 275 -13.15 1.86 -3.77
N ALA A 276 -14.05 2.83 -3.89
CA ALA A 276 -14.75 3.12 -5.13
C ALA A 276 -14.32 4.48 -5.68
N ARG A 277 -14.39 4.63 -7.00
CA ARG A 277 -14.10 5.90 -7.69
C ARG A 277 -15.12 6.99 -7.36
N SER A 278 -16.38 6.62 -7.14
CA SER A 278 -17.49 7.56 -6.94
C SER A 278 -18.40 7.12 -5.81
N SER A 279 -19.22 8.05 -5.32
CA SER A 279 -20.28 7.78 -4.34
C SER A 279 -21.27 6.71 -4.80
N ALA A 280 -21.54 6.63 -6.11
CA ALA A 280 -22.37 5.56 -6.69
C ALA A 280 -21.71 4.17 -6.59
N GLY A 281 -20.38 4.10 -6.64
CA GLY A 281 -19.64 2.85 -6.47
C GLY A 281 -19.51 2.39 -5.01
N THR A 282 -19.87 3.21 -4.03
CA THR A 282 -19.76 2.89 -2.59
C THR A 282 -20.59 1.67 -2.20
N GLU A 283 -21.79 1.51 -2.76
CA GLU A 283 -22.60 0.32 -2.50
C GLU A 283 -21.94 -0.96 -3.02
N LYS A 284 -21.37 -0.89 -4.24
CA LYS A 284 -20.63 -1.99 -4.86
C LYS A 284 -19.37 -2.35 -4.07
N ALA A 285 -18.66 -1.34 -3.56
CA ALA A 285 -17.51 -1.50 -2.67
C ALA A 285 -17.89 -2.20 -1.36
N GLU A 286 -18.99 -1.81 -0.70
CA GLU A 286 -19.44 -2.45 0.54
C GLU A 286 -19.94 -3.89 0.31
N GLN A 287 -20.64 -4.15 -0.80
CA GLN A 287 -21.04 -5.51 -1.17
C GLN A 287 -19.82 -6.41 -1.41
N LEU A 288 -18.80 -5.91 -2.13
CA LEU A 288 -17.56 -6.64 -2.33
C LEU A 288 -16.83 -6.85 -1.00
N ARG A 289 -16.70 -5.81 -0.16
CA ARG A 289 -16.10 -5.90 1.18
C ARG A 289 -16.75 -7.00 2.02
N LYS A 290 -18.08 -7.09 2.07
CA LYS A 290 -18.81 -8.17 2.78
C LYS A 290 -18.47 -9.55 2.23
N LYS A 291 -18.41 -9.71 0.91
CA LYS A 291 -18.02 -10.98 0.27
C LYS A 291 -16.58 -11.37 0.63
N LEU A 292 -15.66 -10.41 0.61
CA LEU A 292 -14.25 -10.61 0.97
C LEU A 292 -14.09 -10.91 2.46
N ALA A 293 -14.83 -10.23 3.33
CA ALA A 293 -14.86 -10.50 4.77
C ALA A 293 -15.17 -11.97 5.05
N ASN A 294 -16.21 -12.54 4.44
CA ASN A 294 -16.55 -13.96 4.58
C ASN A 294 -15.42 -14.92 4.18
N GLN A 295 -14.55 -14.52 3.26
CA GLN A 295 -13.46 -15.34 2.75
C GLN A 295 -12.14 -15.15 3.51
N PHE A 296 -11.83 -13.92 3.92
CA PHE A 296 -10.52 -13.56 4.45
C PHE A 296 -10.57 -13.34 5.97
N GLU A 297 -11.64 -12.74 6.51
CA GLU A 297 -11.80 -12.64 7.96
C GLU A 297 -12.02 -14.03 8.53
N ASN A 298 -11.31 -14.33 9.63
CA ASN A 298 -11.43 -15.59 10.39
C ASN A 298 -10.99 -16.86 9.66
N ASN A 299 -10.46 -16.75 8.44
CA ASN A 299 -9.89 -17.89 7.71
C ASN A 299 -8.38 -18.07 7.95
N ARG A 300 -7.78 -17.23 8.81
CA ARG A 300 -6.40 -17.29 9.31
C ARG A 300 -5.34 -17.24 8.21
N TYR A 301 -5.62 -16.47 7.16
CA TYR A 301 -4.60 -15.99 6.22
C TYR A 301 -3.53 -15.16 6.93
N GLY A 302 -3.93 -14.40 7.96
CA GLY A 302 -3.02 -13.70 8.86
C GLY A 302 -1.97 -14.63 9.45
N ALA A 303 -2.39 -15.73 10.08
CA ALA A 303 -1.50 -16.75 10.64
C ALA A 303 -0.55 -17.37 9.60
N PHE A 304 -1.02 -17.55 8.36
CA PHE A 304 -0.16 -18.06 7.27
C PHE A 304 0.89 -17.03 6.84
N ILE A 305 0.53 -15.74 6.76
CA ILE A 305 1.47 -14.66 6.49
C ILE A 305 2.51 -14.53 7.60
N GLU A 306 2.10 -14.69 8.86
CA GLU A 306 3.02 -14.75 10.01
C GLU A 306 4.01 -15.90 9.89
N PHE A 307 3.50 -17.10 9.59
CA PHE A 307 4.32 -18.29 9.39
C PHE A 307 5.39 -18.08 8.31
N LEU A 308 5.01 -17.57 7.14
CA LEU A 308 5.95 -17.26 6.06
C LEU A 308 6.94 -16.16 6.45
N GLY A 309 6.47 -15.12 7.16
CA GLY A 309 7.29 -14.02 7.64
C GLY A 309 8.38 -14.48 8.61
N ALA A 310 8.05 -15.40 9.52
CA ALA A 310 8.99 -15.96 10.49
C ALA A 310 10.14 -16.74 9.80
N ARG A 311 9.89 -17.34 8.63
CA ARG A 311 10.89 -18.09 7.84
C ARG A 311 11.73 -17.22 6.92
N ARG A 312 11.44 -15.91 6.84
CA ARG A 312 12.10 -15.00 5.90
C ARG A 312 13.62 -14.97 6.06
N SER A 313 14.11 -14.93 7.31
CA SER A 313 15.55 -14.89 7.58
C SER A 313 16.28 -16.14 7.10
N GLU A 314 15.71 -17.32 7.33
CA GLU A 314 16.25 -18.62 6.87
C GLU A 314 16.28 -18.70 5.33
N ILE A 315 15.20 -18.25 4.68
CA ILE A 315 15.09 -18.22 3.21
C ILE A 315 16.08 -17.22 2.61
N LEU A 316 16.28 -16.05 3.24
CA LEU A 316 17.28 -15.06 2.78
C LEU A 316 18.70 -15.60 2.83
N GLN A 317 19.04 -16.38 3.86
CA GLN A 317 20.34 -17.03 3.98
C GLN A 317 20.52 -18.16 2.96
N SER A 318 19.44 -18.89 2.67
CA SER A 318 19.47 -20.05 1.77
C SER A 318 19.49 -19.69 0.28
N PHE A 319 18.89 -18.54 -0.09
CA PHE A 319 18.74 -18.14 -1.49
C PHE A 319 19.28 -16.72 -1.75
N PRO A 320 20.43 -16.58 -2.44
CA PRO A 320 21.12 -15.31 -2.56
C PRO A 320 20.41 -14.31 -3.48
N THR A 321 19.68 -14.77 -4.50
CA THR A 321 19.04 -13.89 -5.48
C THR A 321 17.55 -13.67 -5.17
N PRO A 322 17.00 -12.47 -5.45
CA PRO A 322 15.56 -12.21 -5.31
C PRO A 322 14.69 -13.20 -6.08
N LYS A 323 15.12 -13.61 -7.27
CA LYS A 323 14.41 -14.58 -8.12
C LYS A 323 14.31 -15.95 -7.44
N LYS A 324 15.43 -16.53 -6.99
CA LYS A 324 15.44 -17.82 -6.29
C LYS A 324 14.56 -17.80 -5.03
N ARG A 325 14.56 -16.69 -4.29
CA ARG A 325 13.66 -16.50 -3.15
C ARG A 325 12.20 -16.52 -3.54
N ALA A 326 11.82 -15.80 -4.60
CA ALA A 326 10.45 -15.80 -5.11
C ALA A 326 10.01 -17.20 -5.56
N ASP A 327 10.85 -17.89 -6.34
CA ASP A 327 10.58 -19.25 -6.84
C ASP A 327 10.38 -20.25 -5.68
N PHE A 328 11.18 -20.13 -4.61
CA PHE A 328 11.03 -20.95 -3.42
C PHE A 328 9.71 -20.67 -2.68
N PHE A 329 9.34 -19.40 -2.49
CA PHE A 329 8.06 -19.06 -1.87
C PHE A 329 6.86 -19.60 -2.68
N GLU A 330 6.89 -19.52 -4.02
CA GLU A 330 5.85 -20.12 -4.85
C GLU A 330 5.78 -21.65 -4.66
N THR A 331 6.94 -22.31 -4.67
CA THR A 331 7.02 -23.76 -4.42
C THR A 331 6.43 -24.14 -3.05
N LEU A 332 6.75 -23.36 -2.02
CA LEU A 332 6.27 -23.56 -0.66
C LEU A 332 4.75 -23.37 -0.56
N ILE A 333 4.20 -22.38 -1.27
CA ILE A 333 2.76 -22.08 -1.30
C ILE A 333 1.99 -23.15 -2.12
N ASP A 334 2.54 -23.64 -3.22
CA ASP A 334 1.87 -24.57 -4.13
C ASP A 334 2.01 -26.04 -3.74
N SER A 335 2.87 -26.37 -2.79
CA SER A 335 3.07 -27.75 -2.37
C SER A 335 1.83 -28.34 -1.69
N LEU A 336 1.35 -29.45 -2.25
CA LEU A 336 0.28 -30.28 -1.70
C LEU A 336 0.88 -31.63 -1.29
N GLU A 337 0.58 -32.12 -0.09
CA GLU A 337 0.77 -33.53 0.21
C GLU A 337 -0.39 -34.28 -0.44
N ILE A 338 -0.12 -34.90 -1.59
CA ILE A 338 -1.15 -35.60 -2.37
C ILE A 338 -1.62 -36.83 -1.60
N ASP A 339 -2.94 -36.95 -1.43
CA ASP A 339 -3.61 -38.23 -1.65
C ASP A 339 -4.54 -38.11 -2.86
N SER A 340 -4.65 -39.22 -3.58
CA SER A 340 -4.99 -39.38 -4.99
C SER A 340 -6.34 -38.83 -5.49
N SER A 341 -6.36 -38.42 -6.77
CA SER A 341 -7.47 -38.61 -7.74
C SER A 341 -8.73 -37.72 -7.72
N GLN A 342 -8.72 -36.48 -7.22
CA GLN A 342 -9.75 -35.50 -7.58
C GLN A 342 -9.17 -34.10 -7.76
N SER A 343 -9.70 -33.32 -8.69
CA SER A 343 -9.37 -31.90 -8.91
C SER A 343 -9.83 -31.04 -7.71
N GLN A 344 -9.22 -31.23 -6.55
CA GLN A 344 -9.55 -30.51 -5.34
C GLN A 344 -8.87 -29.13 -5.40
N THR A 345 -9.69 -28.09 -5.52
CA THR A 345 -9.25 -26.70 -5.51
C THR A 345 -8.70 -26.33 -4.12
N CYS A 346 -7.42 -25.97 -4.06
CA CYS A 346 -6.76 -25.50 -2.84
C CYS A 346 -7.25 -24.09 -2.45
N CYS A 347 -7.52 -23.83 -1.17
CA CYS A 347 -7.91 -22.51 -0.64
C CYS A 347 -6.85 -21.43 -0.86
N LEU A 348 -5.58 -21.78 -1.04
CA LEU A 348 -4.54 -20.84 -1.49
C LEU A 348 -4.64 -20.47 -2.97
N ARG A 349 -5.49 -21.12 -3.76
CA ARG A 349 -5.95 -20.56 -5.05
C ARG A 349 -7.04 -19.51 -4.85
N LEU A 350 -7.45 -19.25 -3.60
CA LEU A 350 -8.43 -18.24 -3.21
C LEU A 350 -9.84 -18.48 -3.78
N THR A 351 -10.13 -19.71 -4.22
CA THR A 351 -11.39 -20.09 -4.88
C THR A 351 -12.36 -20.89 -4.01
N ASN A 352 -11.91 -21.45 -2.87
CA ASN A 352 -12.76 -22.33 -2.04
C ASN A 352 -12.47 -22.16 -0.53
N PRO A 353 -13.33 -21.44 0.23
CA PRO A 353 -13.20 -21.28 1.68
C PRO A 353 -13.31 -22.62 2.45
N GLY A 354 -14.08 -23.57 1.93
CA GLY A 354 -14.31 -24.90 2.51
C GLY A 354 -13.23 -25.93 2.17
N CYS A 355 -12.10 -25.53 1.61
CA CYS A 355 -11.04 -26.45 1.21
C CYS A 355 -10.54 -27.31 2.38
N SER A 356 -10.54 -28.64 2.21
CA SER A 356 -10.07 -29.57 3.23
C SER A 356 -8.68 -30.16 2.94
N ALA A 357 -8.05 -29.80 1.82
CA ALA A 357 -6.80 -30.39 1.34
C ALA A 357 -5.67 -30.39 2.39
N GLU A 358 -4.83 -31.41 2.36
CA GLU A 358 -3.62 -31.47 3.20
C GLU A 358 -2.51 -30.64 2.54
N CYS A 359 -2.43 -29.37 2.92
CA CYS A 359 -1.47 -28.42 2.38
C CYS A 359 -0.94 -27.49 3.47
N LEU A 360 0.19 -26.83 3.19
CA LEU A 360 0.88 -25.97 4.15
C LEU A 360 -0.05 -24.92 4.78
N PHE A 361 -0.87 -24.24 3.98
CA PHE A 361 -1.83 -23.27 4.50
C PHE A 361 -2.89 -23.90 5.40
N ASN A 362 -3.43 -25.07 5.03
CA ASN A 362 -4.44 -25.73 5.84
C ASN A 362 -3.86 -26.22 7.18
N TRP A 363 -2.62 -26.70 7.20
CA TRP A 363 -1.93 -27.02 8.46
C TRP A 363 -1.76 -25.79 9.33
N VAL A 364 -1.24 -24.69 8.78
CA VAL A 364 -1.04 -23.45 9.54
C VAL A 364 -2.36 -22.88 10.05
N ARG A 365 -3.40 -22.78 9.22
CA ARG A 365 -4.70 -22.24 9.66
C ARG A 365 -5.39 -23.12 10.70
N ARG A 366 -5.18 -24.44 10.66
CA ARG A 366 -5.71 -25.39 11.67
C ARG A 366 -4.85 -25.47 12.93
N GLY A 367 -3.67 -24.83 12.93
CA GLY A 367 -2.75 -24.82 14.08
C GLY A 367 -1.76 -25.99 14.12
N ASP A 368 -1.66 -26.80 13.06
CA ASP A 368 -0.68 -27.89 12.93
C ASP A 368 0.69 -27.32 12.51
N LEU A 369 1.30 -26.54 13.41
CA LEU A 369 2.56 -25.85 13.16
C LEU A 369 3.75 -26.81 13.12
N GLU A 370 3.71 -27.91 13.88
CA GLU A 370 4.77 -28.93 13.87
C GLU A 370 4.94 -29.53 12.48
N ARG A 371 3.83 -29.96 11.85
CA ARG A 371 3.85 -30.48 10.50
C ARG A 371 4.27 -29.43 9.47
N ALA A 372 3.74 -28.21 9.57
CA ALA A 372 4.12 -27.11 8.68
C ALA A 372 5.63 -26.80 8.75
N ASN A 373 6.21 -26.81 9.96
CA ASN A 373 7.64 -26.60 10.20
C ASN A 373 8.49 -27.73 9.63
N ALA A 374 8.11 -28.99 9.89
CA ALA A 374 8.80 -30.16 9.37
C ALA A 374 8.81 -30.19 7.84
N PHE A 375 7.66 -29.88 7.23
CA PHE A 375 7.52 -29.79 5.78
C PHE A 375 8.41 -28.70 5.16
N THR A 376 8.39 -27.49 5.75
CA THR A 376 9.20 -26.36 5.27
C THR A 376 10.70 -26.64 5.37
N SER A 377 11.13 -27.25 6.48
CA SER A 377 12.55 -27.61 6.69
C SER A 377 13.01 -28.63 5.65
N LYS A 378 12.20 -29.67 5.40
CA LYS A 378 12.49 -30.68 4.38
C LYS A 378 12.60 -30.09 2.97
N LEU A 379 11.80 -29.08 2.65
CA LEU A 379 11.91 -28.36 1.37
C LEU A 379 13.18 -27.51 1.27
N LEU A 380 13.57 -26.84 2.37
CA LEU A 380 14.82 -26.10 2.45
C LEU A 380 16.03 -27.03 2.25
N ASP A 381 16.06 -28.17 2.93
CA ASP A 381 17.15 -29.15 2.82
C ASP A 381 17.30 -29.67 1.38
N LYS A 382 16.19 -30.03 0.73
CA LYS A 382 16.20 -30.45 -0.68
C LYS A 382 16.70 -29.36 -1.64
N ALA A 383 16.39 -28.10 -1.36
CA ALA A 383 16.83 -26.99 -2.18
C ALA A 383 18.34 -26.72 -2.04
N HIS A 384 18.93 -27.05 -0.87
CA HIS A 384 20.38 -27.04 -0.64
C HIS A 384 21.10 -28.18 -1.35
N GLU A 385 20.51 -29.39 -1.38
CA GLU A 385 21.07 -30.55 -2.07
C GLU A 385 21.10 -30.41 -3.61
N GLY A 386 20.23 -29.55 -4.17
CA GLY A 386 20.12 -29.30 -5.61
C GLY A 386 20.82 -28.05 -6.14
N CYS A 387 21.54 -27.30 -5.29
CA CYS A 387 22.26 -26.07 -5.66
C CYS A 387 23.73 -26.29 -6.02
#